data_AF-A0A7G9P245-F1
#
_entry.id   AF-A0A7G9P245-F1
#
_cell.length_a   1.000
_cell.length_b   1.000
_cell.length_c   1.000
_cell.angle_alpha   90.00
_cell.angle_beta   90.00
_cell.angle_gamma   90.00
#
_symmetry.space_group_name_H-M   'P 1'
#
loop_
_entity.id
_entity.type
_entity.pdbx_description
1 polymer ?
#
loop_
_entity_poly.entity_id
_entity_poly.type
_entity_poly.pdbx_seq_one_letter_code
_entity_poly.pdbx_strand_id
1 'polypeptide(L)'
;MSSVSSDKSGNRTIYVSGADRRRRPIRLGKCSLKDARIVQGYVDDLERAANHNGTPSEKTATWLADIGDDLREKLARAGLVAQRGSVRLGAFIDSYIDRRKGTMKPATLVRVKQARTHLVGYLGENKPLASVTAGDAEDYRAHLLDTEKGKGMAEATTRRNCGYASTWFRYAIKHGHLRQNPFADVPTAAMSNTDRQRYISDEDARKVSAKLPDAEWRLLFALARYGGLRTPSESAALTWADVDWENRRLVIHSPKTERHDGHDKRVIPLFAEIEAPLREVFEKAAEGALHVLPFLRTRTAASLRKPLEKAITAAGLNVWPRLWHNLRASRQTELEERHPSHVVCTWLGNSESVARAHYLQVRDSDYDKALENVVRQTVRAVATDAANARQGEGDDSRELANKRQKTLSTATGETSKWAWEDSNLRPHPYQTGRPLILS
;
A
#
# COMPACT_ATOMS: atom_id res chain seq x y z
N MET A 1 31.76 46.29 -20.49
CA MET A 1 31.36 45.77 -21.82
C MET A 1 31.91 44.37 -21.95
N SER A 2 31.02 43.41 -22.13
CA SER A 2 31.41 42.02 -22.21
C SER A 2 32.12 41.69 -23.54
N SER A 3 32.86 40.59 -23.58
CA SER A 3 33.52 40.11 -24.81
C SER A 3 33.36 38.61 -24.98
N VAL A 4 33.14 38.13 -26.21
CA VAL A 4 33.07 36.70 -26.53
C VAL A 4 34.44 36.18 -26.97
N SER A 5 34.95 35.15 -26.30
CA SER A 5 36.10 34.36 -26.72
C SER A 5 35.67 33.01 -27.27
N SER A 6 36.52 32.41 -28.10
CA SER A 6 36.22 31.22 -28.88
C SER A 6 37.45 30.34 -28.95
N ASP A 7 37.31 29.06 -28.61
CA ASP A 7 38.39 28.08 -28.77
C ASP A 7 38.31 27.33 -30.11
N LYS A 8 39.37 26.58 -30.43
CA LYS A 8 39.47 25.76 -31.66
C LYS A 8 38.41 24.65 -31.72
N SER A 9 37.83 24.27 -30.59
CA SER A 9 36.82 23.21 -30.46
C SER A 9 35.38 23.72 -30.60
N GLY A 10 35.21 25.04 -30.80
CA GLY A 10 33.92 25.70 -30.94
C GLY A 10 33.24 26.07 -29.62
N ASN A 11 33.94 25.95 -28.48
CA ASN A 11 33.42 26.45 -27.21
C ASN A 11 33.52 27.97 -27.15
N ARG A 12 32.48 28.60 -26.59
CA ARG A 12 32.40 30.05 -26.43
C ARG A 12 32.35 30.44 -24.96
N THR A 13 33.04 31.52 -24.61
CA THR A 13 33.05 32.09 -23.25
C THR A 13 32.78 33.59 -23.33
N ILE A 14 31.80 34.08 -22.57
CA ILE A 14 31.56 35.51 -22.40
C ILE A 14 32.35 35.99 -21.18
N TYR A 15 33.16 37.03 -21.34
CA TYR A 15 33.85 37.67 -20.22
C TYR A 15 33.10 38.94 -19.83
N VAL A 16 32.79 39.09 -18.55
CA VAL A 16 32.05 40.23 -17.98
C VAL A 16 32.84 40.87 -16.85
N SER A 17 32.57 42.14 -16.57
CA SER A 17 33.11 42.84 -15.41
C SER A 17 32.01 43.00 -14.35
N GLY A 18 32.18 42.34 -13.21
CA GLY A 18 31.25 42.51 -12.08
C GLY A 18 31.38 43.89 -11.42
N ALA A 19 30.53 44.17 -10.43
CA ALA A 19 30.56 45.42 -9.65
C ALA A 19 31.92 45.64 -8.92
N ASP A 20 32.65 44.56 -8.66
CA ASP A 20 34.02 44.58 -8.12
C ASP A 20 35.11 44.90 -9.16
N ARG A 21 34.72 45.24 -10.39
CA ARG A 21 35.58 45.48 -11.57
C ARG A 21 36.47 44.30 -11.94
N ARG A 22 36.23 43.09 -11.42
CA ARG A 22 36.98 41.89 -11.80
C ARG A 22 36.34 41.23 -13.01
N ARG A 23 37.19 40.83 -13.96
CA ARG A 23 36.76 40.16 -15.18
C ARG A 23 36.51 38.67 -14.89
N ARG A 24 35.27 38.19 -15.10
CA ARG A 24 34.85 36.81 -14.80
C ARG A 24 34.37 36.09 -16.06
N PRO A 25 34.70 34.79 -16.25
CA PRO A 25 34.27 34.03 -17.42
C PRO A 25 32.91 33.34 -17.20
N ILE A 26 32.00 33.49 -18.16
CA ILE A 26 30.74 32.74 -18.30
C ILE A 26 30.92 31.77 -19.47
N ARG A 27 31.16 30.49 -19.16
CA ARG A 27 31.43 29.45 -20.17
C ARG A 27 30.12 28.91 -20.72
N LEU A 28 29.83 29.16 -22.00
CA LEU A 28 28.61 28.67 -22.67
C LEU A 28 28.76 27.24 -23.19
N GLY A 29 30.00 26.76 -23.36
CA GLY A 29 30.27 25.49 -24.03
C GLY A 29 30.17 25.64 -25.55
N LYS A 30 29.96 24.53 -26.26
CA LYS A 30 29.90 24.48 -27.72
C LYS A 30 28.58 25.09 -28.21
N CYS A 31 28.65 26.23 -28.88
CA CYS A 31 27.49 26.89 -29.49
C CYS A 31 27.89 27.76 -30.69
N SER A 32 26.91 28.18 -31.50
CA SER A 32 27.17 29.08 -32.61
C SER A 32 27.59 30.46 -32.13
N LEU A 33 28.38 31.19 -32.91
CA LEU A 33 28.74 32.58 -32.58
C LEU A 33 27.50 33.48 -32.53
N LYS A 34 26.46 33.16 -33.31
CA LYS A 34 25.19 33.88 -33.31
C LYS A 34 24.48 33.73 -31.96
N ASP A 35 24.36 32.51 -31.45
CA ASP A 35 23.73 32.24 -30.14
C ASP A 35 24.52 32.86 -29.00
N ALA A 36 25.86 32.76 -29.06
CA ALA A 36 26.73 33.40 -28.08
C ALA A 36 26.53 34.92 -28.03
N ARG A 37 26.34 35.58 -29.17
CA ARG A 37 26.05 37.03 -29.25
C ARG A 37 24.65 37.38 -28.74
N ILE A 38 23.66 36.52 -28.95
CA ILE A 38 22.32 36.70 -28.37
C ILE A 38 22.41 36.66 -26.85
N VAL A 39 23.08 35.66 -26.28
CA VAL A 39 23.30 35.57 -24.83
C VAL A 39 24.12 36.75 -24.32
N GLN A 40 25.15 37.18 -25.07
CA GLN A 40 25.96 38.35 -24.74
C GLN A 40 25.11 39.61 -24.56
N GLY A 41 24.12 39.87 -25.42
CA GLY A 41 23.27 41.04 -25.30
C GLY A 41 22.46 41.09 -23.99
N TYR A 42 21.95 39.95 -23.53
CA TYR A 42 21.29 39.85 -22.22
C TYR A 42 22.27 40.01 -21.07
N VAL A 43 23.47 39.44 -21.21
CA VAL A 43 24.54 39.54 -20.23
C VAL A 43 25.05 40.97 -20.07
N ASP A 44 25.16 41.73 -21.16
CA ASP A 44 25.52 43.16 -21.13
C ASP A 44 24.47 43.99 -20.39
N ASP A 45 23.18 43.68 -20.56
CA ASP A 45 22.09 44.34 -19.82
C ASP A 45 22.16 44.04 -18.32
N LEU A 46 22.44 42.78 -17.95
CA LEU A 46 22.68 42.40 -16.55
C LEU A 46 23.94 43.05 -15.96
N GLU A 47 25.03 43.14 -16.72
CA GLU A 47 26.27 43.83 -16.32
C GLU A 47 25.99 45.31 -16.03
N ARG A 48 25.21 45.98 -16.88
CA ARG A 48 24.80 47.37 -16.67
C ARG A 48 23.92 47.52 -15.43
N ALA A 49 22.92 46.66 -15.26
CA ALA A 49 22.04 46.68 -14.09
C ALA A 49 22.84 46.49 -12.78
N ALA A 50 23.75 45.52 -12.76
CA ALA A 50 24.59 45.21 -11.60
C ALA A 50 25.57 46.35 -11.23
N ASN A 51 26.14 47.04 -12.23
CA ASN A 51 27.13 48.10 -11.99
C ASN A 51 26.51 49.45 -11.59
N HIS A 52 25.25 49.69 -11.94
CA HIS A 52 24.56 50.96 -11.68
C HIS A 52 23.42 50.85 -10.66
N ASN A 53 23.33 49.73 -9.93
CA ASN A 53 22.24 49.46 -8.97
C ASN A 53 20.84 49.60 -9.59
N GLY A 54 20.72 49.30 -10.89
CA GLY A 54 19.49 49.43 -11.66
C GLY A 54 18.77 48.09 -11.85
N THR A 55 17.60 48.13 -12.49
CA THR A 55 16.87 46.95 -12.93
C THR A 55 17.22 46.60 -14.38
N PRO A 56 17.34 45.31 -14.73
CA PRO A 56 17.49 44.90 -16.12
C PRO A 56 16.21 45.17 -16.91
N SER A 57 16.30 45.23 -18.24
CA SER A 57 15.12 45.41 -19.09
C SER A 57 14.11 44.28 -18.94
N GLU A 58 12.84 44.54 -19.24
CA GLU A 58 11.75 43.55 -19.20
C GLU A 58 12.10 42.29 -20.01
N LYS A 59 12.65 42.47 -21.22
CA LYS A 59 13.09 41.37 -22.07
C LYS A 59 14.16 40.50 -21.41
N THR A 60 15.13 41.10 -20.72
CA THR A 60 16.18 40.38 -19.99
C THR A 60 15.63 39.71 -18.74
N ALA A 61 14.66 40.32 -18.06
CA ALA A 61 13.98 39.71 -16.92
C ALA A 61 13.20 38.45 -17.34
N THR A 62 12.45 38.51 -18.45
CA THR A 62 11.77 37.36 -19.04
C THR A 62 12.74 36.28 -19.47
N TRP A 63 13.81 36.64 -20.18
CA TRP A 63 14.86 35.70 -20.56
C TRP A 63 15.49 35.02 -19.33
N LEU A 64 15.80 35.78 -18.27
CA LEU A 64 16.37 35.27 -17.03
C LEU A 64 15.42 34.32 -16.27
N ALA A 65 14.10 34.46 -16.47
CA ALA A 65 13.11 33.54 -15.93
C ALA A 65 13.08 32.19 -16.69
N ASP A 66 13.38 32.22 -17.99
CA ASP A 66 13.29 31.06 -18.87
C ASP A 66 14.58 30.24 -18.99
N ILE A 67 15.75 30.85 -18.79
CA ILE A 67 17.03 30.14 -18.93
C ILE A 67 17.17 28.94 -17.97
N GLY A 68 17.93 27.94 -18.41
CA GLY A 68 18.28 26.78 -17.59
C GLY A 68 19.18 27.14 -16.40
N ASP A 69 19.11 26.30 -15.35
CA ASP A 69 19.80 26.55 -14.08
C ASP A 69 21.32 26.64 -14.21
N ASP A 70 21.95 25.89 -15.12
CA ASP A 70 23.40 25.93 -15.37
C ASP A 70 23.89 27.32 -15.79
N LEU A 71 23.25 27.92 -16.80
CA LEU A 71 23.60 29.28 -17.24
C LEU A 71 23.31 30.29 -16.13
N ARG A 72 22.19 30.13 -15.42
CA ARG A 72 21.79 31.02 -14.34
C ARG A 72 22.77 30.99 -13.16
N GLU A 73 23.31 29.81 -12.83
CA GLU A 73 24.34 29.67 -11.79
C GLU A 73 25.66 30.33 -12.22
N LYS A 74 26.06 30.17 -13.50
CA LYS A 74 27.23 30.87 -14.05
C LYS A 74 27.08 32.40 -13.96
N LEU A 75 25.88 32.94 -14.24
CA LEU A 75 25.57 34.36 -14.08
C LEU A 75 25.64 34.81 -12.61
N ALA A 76 25.12 34.00 -11.67
CA ALA A 76 25.20 34.29 -10.24
C ALA A 76 26.65 34.28 -9.73
N ARG A 77 27.46 33.31 -10.16
CA ARG A 77 28.90 33.23 -9.84
C ARG A 77 29.68 34.40 -10.41
N ALA A 78 29.25 34.93 -11.56
CA ALA A 78 29.78 36.15 -12.14
C ALA A 78 29.34 37.43 -11.40
N GLY A 79 28.43 37.33 -10.42
CA GLY A 79 27.92 38.46 -9.65
C GLY A 79 26.87 39.30 -10.39
N LEU A 80 26.33 38.80 -11.51
CA LEU A 80 25.37 39.53 -12.35
C LEU A 80 23.93 39.41 -11.86
N VAL A 81 23.63 38.36 -11.10
CA VAL A 81 22.32 38.12 -10.50
C VAL A 81 22.51 37.58 -9.09
N ALA A 82 21.53 37.80 -8.22
CA ALA A 82 21.54 37.19 -6.90
C ALA A 82 21.61 35.66 -7.01
N GLN A 83 22.53 35.05 -6.26
CA GLN A 83 22.54 33.61 -6.10
C GLN A 83 21.22 33.21 -5.44
N ARG A 84 20.34 32.50 -6.15
CA ARG A 84 19.23 31.84 -5.46
C ARG A 84 19.89 30.88 -4.47
N GLY A 85 19.68 31.08 -3.17
CA GLY A 85 20.10 30.10 -2.19
C GLY A 85 19.55 28.74 -2.62
N SER A 86 20.42 27.79 -2.96
CA SER A 86 19.94 26.47 -3.35
C SER A 86 19.29 25.86 -2.12
N VAL A 87 17.98 25.66 -2.21
CA VAL A 87 17.23 25.02 -1.14
C VAL A 87 17.86 23.65 -0.90
N ARG A 88 18.28 23.38 0.34
CA ARG A 88 18.94 22.13 0.72
C ARG A 88 17.89 21.07 1.01
N LEU A 89 18.14 19.84 0.57
CA LEU A 89 17.20 18.72 0.68
C LEU A 89 16.72 18.52 2.11
N GLY A 90 17.64 18.42 3.08
CA GLY A 90 17.29 18.19 4.49
C GLY A 90 16.42 19.30 5.06
N ALA A 91 16.89 20.55 4.97
CA ALA A 91 16.17 21.74 5.44
C ALA A 91 14.77 21.89 4.80
N PHE A 92 14.64 21.53 3.52
CA PHE A 92 13.35 21.57 2.82
C PHE A 92 12.35 20.56 3.37
N ILE A 93 12.79 19.30 3.55
CA ILE A 93 11.94 18.25 4.09
C ILE A 93 11.55 18.57 5.54
N ASP A 94 12.47 19.10 6.35
CA ASP A 94 12.16 19.51 7.72
C ASP A 94 11.11 20.62 7.75
N SER A 95 11.23 21.64 6.90
CA SER A 95 10.21 22.69 6.77
C SER A 95 8.85 22.10 6.37
N TYR A 96 8.81 21.12 5.46
CA TYR A 96 7.57 20.42 5.09
C TYR A 96 6.96 19.68 6.28
N ILE A 97 7.77 18.94 7.04
CA ILE A 97 7.32 18.16 8.20
C ILE A 97 6.78 19.10 9.28
N ASP A 98 7.51 20.19 9.58
CA ASP A 98 7.11 21.15 10.61
C ASP A 98 5.81 21.87 10.29
N ARG A 99 5.57 22.22 9.03
CA ARG A 99 4.31 22.85 8.60
C ARG A 99 3.12 21.91 8.72
N ARG A 100 3.34 20.59 8.61
CA ARG A 100 2.24 19.60 8.57
C ARG A 100 2.09 18.77 9.84
N LYS A 101 3.04 18.79 10.77
CA LYS A 101 3.01 17.92 11.96
C LYS A 101 1.72 18.05 12.78
N GLY A 102 1.13 19.24 12.85
CA GLY A 102 -0.15 19.47 13.54
C GLY A 102 -1.37 18.79 12.89
N THR A 103 -1.29 18.46 11.60
CA THR A 103 -2.37 17.79 10.85
C THR A 103 -2.16 16.28 10.69
N MET A 104 -0.99 15.77 11.11
CA MET A 104 -0.61 14.37 10.93
C MET A 104 -0.85 13.58 12.22
N LYS A 105 -1.41 12.37 12.09
CA LYS A 105 -1.49 11.44 13.23
C LYS A 105 -0.07 11.09 13.72
N PRO A 106 0.14 10.86 15.03
CA PRO A 106 1.48 10.60 15.58
C PRO A 106 2.23 9.45 14.89
N ALA A 107 1.54 8.34 14.62
CA ALA A 107 2.13 7.20 13.91
C ALA A 107 2.49 7.50 12.44
N THR A 108 1.83 8.46 11.80
CA THR A 108 2.20 8.94 10.46
C THR A 108 3.45 9.79 10.54
N LEU A 109 3.54 10.69 11.53
CA LEU A 109 4.71 11.55 11.74
C LEU A 109 5.99 10.73 11.97
N VAL A 110 5.92 9.67 12.77
CA VAL A 110 7.06 8.74 12.97
C VAL A 110 7.54 8.17 11.63
N ARG A 111 6.63 7.67 10.80
CA ARG A 111 6.97 7.09 9.48
C ARG A 111 7.55 8.13 8.52
N VAL A 112 7.00 9.34 8.50
CA VAL A 112 7.49 10.45 7.68
C VAL A 112 8.91 10.83 8.10
N LYS A 113 9.19 10.91 9.40
CA LYS A 113 10.54 11.17 9.93
C LYS A 113 11.53 10.06 9.60
N GLN A 114 11.13 8.79 9.73
CA GLN A 114 11.96 7.65 9.32
C GLN A 114 12.32 7.72 7.83
N ALA A 115 11.35 8.00 6.96
CA ALA A 115 11.60 8.17 5.54
C ALA A 115 12.57 9.33 5.25
N ARG A 116 12.48 10.42 6.03
CA ARG A 116 13.40 11.57 5.93
C ARG A 116 14.81 11.12 6.28
N THR A 117 14.99 10.38 7.37
CA THR A 117 16.29 9.80 7.75
C THR A 117 16.86 8.91 6.64
N HIS A 118 16.05 8.05 6.03
CA HIS A 118 16.52 7.17 4.96
C HIS A 118 16.93 7.94 3.70
N LEU A 119 16.07 8.84 3.20
CA LEU A 119 16.36 9.58 1.97
C LEU A 119 17.56 10.52 2.14
N VAL A 120 17.57 11.27 3.24
CA VAL A 120 18.63 12.25 3.50
C VAL A 120 19.94 11.56 3.88
N GLY A 121 19.89 10.43 4.57
CA GLY A 121 21.08 9.61 4.85
C GLY A 121 21.73 9.07 3.58
N TYR A 122 20.95 8.81 2.52
CA TYR A 122 21.46 8.35 1.24
C TYR A 122 21.95 9.50 0.34
N LEU A 123 21.11 10.52 0.11
CA LEU A 123 21.43 11.63 -0.82
C LEU A 123 22.34 12.71 -0.21
N GLY A 124 22.36 12.81 1.12
CA GLY A 124 23.08 13.82 1.88
C GLY A 124 22.24 15.03 2.27
N GLU A 125 22.43 15.51 3.51
CA GLU A 125 21.72 16.64 4.13
C GLU A 125 21.78 17.92 3.28
N ASN A 126 22.97 18.20 2.72
CA ASN A 126 23.27 19.43 2.00
C ASN A 126 23.13 19.31 0.47
N LYS A 127 22.63 18.18 -0.06
CA LYS A 127 22.38 18.03 -1.50
C LYS A 127 21.43 19.16 -1.95
N PRO A 128 21.80 19.96 -2.97
CA PRO A 128 20.88 20.93 -3.56
C PRO A 128 19.62 20.23 -4.07
N LEU A 129 18.44 20.73 -3.70
CA LEU A 129 17.17 20.11 -4.08
C LEU A 129 17.02 19.99 -5.60
N ALA A 130 17.50 21.01 -6.34
CA ALA A 130 17.49 21.07 -7.81
C ALA A 130 18.44 20.10 -8.51
N SER A 131 19.43 19.53 -7.81
CA SER A 131 20.38 18.58 -8.40
C SER A 131 19.99 17.12 -8.23
N VAL A 132 18.83 16.83 -7.62
CA VAL A 132 18.32 15.46 -7.50
C VAL A 132 17.67 15.05 -8.81
N THR A 133 18.17 13.96 -9.39
CA THR A 133 17.77 13.43 -10.70
C THR A 133 16.90 12.18 -10.58
N ALA A 134 16.27 11.75 -11.67
CA ALA A 134 15.55 10.48 -11.72
C ALA A 134 16.47 9.27 -11.44
N GLY A 135 17.73 9.32 -11.90
CA GLY A 135 18.73 8.31 -11.58
C GLY A 135 19.02 8.22 -10.08
N ASP A 136 19.18 9.35 -9.39
CA ASP A 136 19.35 9.36 -7.92
C ASP A 136 18.15 8.69 -7.21
N ALA A 137 16.93 8.80 -7.77
CA ALA A 137 15.73 8.21 -7.21
C ALA A 137 15.65 6.69 -7.43
N GLU A 138 16.06 6.20 -8.60
CA GLU A 138 16.19 4.77 -8.92
C GLU A 138 17.29 4.10 -8.08
N ASP A 139 18.45 4.75 -7.97
CA ASP A 139 19.58 4.28 -7.18
C ASP A 139 19.24 4.23 -5.69
N TYR A 140 18.51 5.24 -5.18
CA TYR A 140 17.98 5.22 -3.83
C TYR A 140 17.02 4.04 -3.60
N ARG A 141 16.12 3.76 -4.56
CA ARG A 141 15.23 2.61 -4.46
C ARG A 141 16.02 1.29 -4.44
N ALA A 142 17.01 1.14 -5.32
CA ALA A 142 17.88 -0.03 -5.37
C ALA A 142 18.62 -0.21 -4.04
N HIS A 143 19.16 0.88 -3.47
CA HIS A 143 19.81 0.87 -2.17
C HIS A 143 18.89 0.42 -1.03
N LEU A 144 17.61 0.82 -1.04
CA LEU A 144 16.66 0.36 -0.03
C LEU A 144 16.34 -1.13 -0.15
N LEU A 145 16.41 -1.72 -1.34
CA LEU A 145 16.16 -3.14 -1.57
C LEU A 145 17.38 -4.02 -1.35
N ASP A 146 18.57 -3.44 -1.40
CA ASP A 146 19.83 -4.16 -1.28
C ASP A 146 19.94 -4.90 0.06
N THR A 147 19.92 -6.23 -0.03
CA THR A 147 20.03 -7.15 1.11
C THR A 147 21.45 -7.55 1.45
N GLU A 148 22.47 -7.20 0.65
CA GLU A 148 23.85 -7.71 0.81
C GLU A 148 24.44 -7.39 2.19
N LYS A 149 24.02 -6.27 2.81
CA LYS A 149 24.44 -5.89 4.16
C LYS A 149 23.46 -6.30 5.27
N GLY A 150 22.50 -7.17 4.98
CA GLY A 150 21.44 -7.58 5.91
C GLY A 150 20.48 -6.45 6.31
N LYS A 151 20.48 -5.32 5.58
CA LYS A 151 19.69 -4.11 5.88
C LYS A 151 18.61 -3.79 4.83
N GLY A 152 18.45 -4.63 3.82
CA GLY A 152 17.45 -4.46 2.78
C GLY A 152 16.03 -4.44 3.35
N MET A 153 15.21 -3.55 2.82
CA MET A 153 13.81 -3.41 3.19
C MET A 153 12.92 -4.27 2.29
N ALA A 154 11.81 -4.74 2.84
CA ALA A 154 10.77 -5.38 2.05
C ALA A 154 10.19 -4.40 1.00
N GLU A 155 9.82 -4.92 -0.18
CA GLU A 155 9.32 -4.14 -1.32
C GLU A 155 8.22 -3.13 -0.94
N ALA A 156 7.23 -3.53 -0.13
CA ALA A 156 6.15 -2.64 0.30
C ALA A 156 6.66 -1.46 1.17
N THR A 157 7.70 -1.69 1.97
CA THR A 157 8.35 -0.66 2.78
C THR A 157 9.17 0.28 1.91
N THR A 158 9.91 -0.26 0.93
CA THR A 158 10.66 0.53 -0.05
C THR A 158 9.73 1.47 -0.82
N ARG A 159 8.65 0.94 -1.43
CA ARG A 159 7.66 1.75 -2.16
C ARG A 159 7.06 2.85 -1.29
N ARG A 160 6.78 2.56 -0.02
CA ARG A 160 6.27 3.56 0.94
C ARG A 160 7.27 4.69 1.17
N ASN A 161 8.57 4.39 1.32
CA ASN A 161 9.62 5.40 1.45
C ASN A 161 9.74 6.25 0.16
N CYS A 162 9.78 5.62 -1.01
CA CYS A 162 9.75 6.31 -2.30
C CYS A 162 8.49 7.18 -2.46
N GLY A 163 7.34 6.74 -1.93
CA GLY A 163 6.09 7.51 -1.91
C GLY A 163 6.15 8.79 -1.07
N TYR A 164 6.85 8.76 0.08
CA TYR A 164 7.10 9.98 0.86
C TYR A 164 8.06 10.92 0.12
N ALA A 165 9.14 10.39 -0.46
CA ALA A 165 10.06 11.17 -1.27
C ALA A 165 9.33 11.88 -2.43
N SER A 166 8.57 11.12 -3.24
CA SER A 166 7.73 11.66 -4.31
C SER A 166 6.76 12.75 -3.83
N THR A 167 6.24 12.65 -2.60
CA THR A 167 5.38 13.69 -2.01
C THR A 167 6.14 14.97 -1.71
N TRP A 168 7.34 14.89 -1.16
CA TRP A 168 8.18 16.07 -0.91
C TRP A 168 8.62 16.75 -2.21
N PHE A 169 9.01 15.98 -3.23
CA PHE A 169 9.39 16.53 -4.53
C PHE A 169 8.20 17.14 -5.28
N ARG A 170 6.99 16.57 -5.17
CA ARG A 170 5.75 17.24 -5.64
C ARG A 170 5.48 18.54 -4.91
N TYR A 171 5.73 18.58 -3.60
CA TYR A 171 5.63 19.81 -2.83
C TYR A 171 6.67 20.86 -3.29
N ALA A 172 7.89 20.44 -3.61
CA ALA A 172 8.93 21.33 -4.17
C ALA A 172 8.53 21.95 -5.51
N ILE A 173 7.90 21.17 -6.40
CA ILE A 173 7.34 21.68 -7.66
C ILE A 173 6.27 22.73 -7.38
N LYS A 174 5.34 22.46 -6.47
CA LYS A 174 4.27 23.41 -6.10
C LYS A 174 4.82 24.74 -5.58
N HIS A 175 6.02 24.74 -4.99
CA HIS A 175 6.72 25.93 -4.51
C HIS A 175 7.72 26.52 -5.52
N GLY A 176 7.71 26.04 -6.77
CA GLY A 176 8.55 26.56 -7.85
C GLY A 176 10.05 26.25 -7.69
N HIS A 177 10.41 25.29 -6.84
CA HIS A 177 11.80 24.88 -6.66
C HIS A 177 12.28 23.90 -7.73
N LEU A 178 11.36 23.19 -8.38
CA LEU A 178 11.64 22.16 -9.39
C LEU A 178 10.62 22.22 -10.52
N ARG A 179 11.02 21.80 -11.72
CA ARG A 179 10.13 21.63 -12.87
C ARG A 179 9.50 20.24 -12.94
N GLN A 180 10.21 19.21 -12.49
CA GLN A 180 9.78 17.81 -12.57
C GLN A 180 10.10 17.05 -11.28
N ASN A 181 9.39 15.93 -11.07
CA ASN A 181 9.56 15.11 -9.88
C ASN A 181 10.55 13.98 -10.18
N PRO A 182 11.71 13.90 -9.48
CA PRO A 182 12.67 12.82 -9.66
C PRO A 182 12.08 11.42 -9.38
N PHE A 183 11.05 11.35 -8.52
CA PHE A 183 10.36 10.11 -8.15
C PHE A 183 9.04 9.92 -8.93
N ALA A 184 8.91 10.47 -10.14
CA ALA A 184 7.70 10.31 -10.95
C ALA A 184 7.47 8.85 -11.36
N ASP A 185 8.52 8.20 -11.87
CA ASP A 185 8.44 6.85 -12.45
C ASP A 185 8.87 5.74 -11.48
N VAL A 186 9.29 6.11 -10.28
CA VAL A 186 9.66 5.15 -9.23
C VAL A 186 8.40 4.53 -8.63
N PRO A 187 8.28 3.19 -8.52
CA PRO A 187 7.12 2.55 -7.90
C PRO A 187 6.88 3.01 -6.46
N THR A 188 5.71 3.59 -6.19
CA THR A 188 5.34 4.11 -4.85
C THR A 188 4.10 3.46 -4.24
N ALA A 189 3.26 2.82 -5.06
CA ALA A 189 2.02 2.20 -4.60
C ALA A 189 2.31 0.94 -3.76
N ALA A 190 1.79 0.90 -2.54
CA ALA A 190 1.92 -0.27 -1.67
C ALA A 190 1.24 -1.49 -2.30
N MET A 191 1.92 -2.64 -2.30
CA MET A 191 1.35 -3.91 -2.75
C MET A 191 0.67 -4.65 -1.60
N SER A 192 -0.41 -5.35 -1.91
CA SER A 192 -0.91 -6.45 -1.08
C SER A 192 0.11 -7.58 -1.08
N ASN A 193 0.37 -8.15 0.10
CA ASN A 193 1.14 -9.39 0.23
C ASN A 193 0.15 -10.51 0.57
N THR A 194 -0.20 -11.29 -0.46
CA THR A 194 -1.13 -12.42 -0.40
C THR A 194 -0.55 -13.61 0.36
N ASP A 195 0.77 -13.83 0.33
CA ASP A 195 1.44 -14.94 1.04
C ASP A 195 1.26 -14.89 2.55
N ARG A 196 0.90 -13.71 3.08
CA ARG A 196 0.62 -13.48 4.50
C ARG A 196 -0.87 -13.48 4.84
N GLN A 197 -1.74 -13.74 3.87
CA GLN A 197 -3.14 -14.01 4.12
C GLN A 197 -3.29 -15.42 4.67
N ARG A 198 -4.16 -15.58 5.67
CA ARG A 198 -4.45 -16.86 6.29
C ARG A 198 -5.92 -16.85 6.69
N TYR A 199 -6.63 -17.89 6.27
CA TYR A 199 -7.97 -18.16 6.75
C TYR A 199 -7.87 -18.82 8.12
N ILE A 200 -8.68 -18.37 9.06
CA ILE A 200 -8.75 -18.88 10.43
C ILE A 200 -10.15 -19.43 10.60
N SER A 201 -10.29 -20.76 10.61
CA SER A 201 -11.59 -21.41 10.77
C SER A 201 -12.22 -21.06 12.13
N ASP A 202 -13.53 -21.22 12.23
CA ASP A 202 -14.24 -21.11 13.51
C ASP A 202 -13.72 -22.14 14.53
N GLU A 203 -13.37 -23.35 14.09
CA GLU A 203 -12.76 -24.37 14.95
C GLU A 203 -11.41 -23.91 15.55
N ASP A 204 -10.49 -23.42 14.71
CA ASP A 204 -9.20 -22.90 15.17
C ASP A 204 -9.38 -21.68 16.07
N ALA A 205 -10.31 -20.79 15.72
CA ALA A 205 -10.64 -19.62 16.52
C ALA A 205 -11.15 -20.01 17.93
N ARG A 206 -11.99 -21.03 18.04
CA ARG A 206 -12.48 -21.56 19.33
C ARG A 206 -11.35 -22.20 20.14
N LYS A 207 -10.50 -23.01 19.51
CA LYS A 207 -9.29 -23.59 20.15
C LYS A 207 -8.41 -22.50 20.78
N VAL A 208 -8.16 -21.42 20.04
CA VAL A 208 -7.37 -20.28 20.53
C VAL A 208 -8.09 -19.50 21.63
N SER A 209 -9.39 -19.23 21.45
CA SER A 209 -10.18 -18.49 22.45
C SER A 209 -10.16 -19.17 23.82
N ALA A 210 -10.18 -20.50 23.86
CA ALA A 210 -10.09 -21.29 25.09
C ALA A 210 -8.73 -21.20 25.81
N LYS A 211 -7.67 -20.71 25.12
CA LYS A 211 -6.31 -20.54 25.67
C LYS A 211 -5.98 -19.09 26.01
N LEU A 212 -6.93 -18.16 25.81
CA LEU A 212 -6.71 -16.75 26.12
C LEU A 212 -6.71 -16.48 27.63
N PRO A 213 -5.93 -15.49 28.11
CA PRO A 213 -5.67 -15.31 29.54
C PRO A 213 -6.92 -15.09 30.41
N ASP A 214 -7.86 -14.29 29.93
CA ASP A 214 -9.03 -13.83 30.71
C ASP A 214 -10.20 -13.44 29.80
N ALA A 215 -11.29 -12.97 30.42
CA ALA A 215 -12.53 -12.54 29.76
C ALA A 215 -12.33 -11.37 28.80
N GLU A 216 -11.54 -10.36 29.18
CA GLU A 216 -11.27 -9.19 28.34
C GLU A 216 -10.51 -9.58 27.07
N TRP A 217 -9.55 -10.51 27.18
CA TRP A 217 -8.86 -11.06 26.01
C TRP A 217 -9.77 -11.89 25.11
N ARG A 218 -10.64 -12.73 25.69
CA ARG A 218 -11.64 -13.49 24.92
C ARG A 218 -12.58 -12.55 24.17
N LEU A 219 -13.05 -11.49 24.81
CA LEU A 219 -13.89 -10.48 24.17
C LEU A 219 -13.13 -9.71 23.08
N LEU A 220 -11.90 -9.27 23.33
CA LEU A 220 -11.06 -8.62 22.31
C LEU A 220 -10.91 -9.50 21.07
N PHE A 221 -10.64 -10.79 21.28
CA PHE A 221 -10.50 -11.76 20.20
C PHE A 221 -11.82 -11.95 19.44
N ALA A 222 -12.95 -12.09 20.15
CA ALA A 222 -14.27 -12.23 19.53
C ALA A 222 -14.67 -10.98 18.72
N LEU A 223 -14.41 -9.78 19.24
CA LEU A 223 -14.64 -8.52 18.51
C LEU A 223 -13.81 -8.46 17.22
N ALA A 224 -12.55 -8.91 17.24
CA ALA A 224 -11.72 -8.96 16.05
C ALA A 224 -12.16 -10.04 15.05
N ARG A 225 -12.48 -11.25 15.54
CA ARG A 225 -12.75 -12.44 14.71
C ARG A 225 -14.18 -12.54 14.20
N TYR A 226 -15.17 -12.09 14.97
CA TYR A 226 -16.58 -12.22 14.62
C TYR A 226 -17.24 -10.85 14.35
N GLY A 227 -16.76 -9.80 15.03
CA GLY A 227 -17.16 -8.41 14.72
C GLY A 227 -16.33 -7.79 13.59
N GLY A 228 -15.19 -8.40 13.26
CA GLY A 228 -14.25 -7.87 12.28
C GLY A 228 -13.64 -6.53 12.70
N LEU A 229 -13.56 -6.19 13.98
CA LEU A 229 -13.02 -4.89 14.42
C LEU A 229 -11.52 -4.75 14.14
N ARG A 230 -11.11 -3.52 13.78
CA ARG A 230 -9.69 -3.16 13.72
C ARG A 230 -9.14 -3.05 15.14
N THR A 231 -8.24 -3.97 15.46
CA THR A 231 -7.64 -4.06 16.79
C THR A 231 -6.27 -3.38 16.85
N PRO A 232 -5.99 -2.55 17.87
CA PRO A 232 -6.87 -2.19 18.99
C PRO A 232 -7.69 -0.91 18.78
N SER A 233 -7.50 -0.17 17.69
CA SER A 233 -8.01 1.20 17.58
C SER A 233 -9.53 1.33 17.72
N GLU A 234 -10.30 0.35 17.25
CA GLU A 234 -11.76 0.35 17.37
C GLU A 234 -12.19 -0.24 18.72
N SER A 235 -11.60 -1.38 19.11
CA SER A 235 -11.92 -2.05 20.37
C SER A 235 -11.58 -1.21 21.61
N ALA A 236 -10.54 -0.38 21.55
CA ALA A 236 -10.13 0.51 22.64
C ALA A 236 -11.07 1.72 22.81
N ALA A 237 -11.82 2.08 21.77
CA ALA A 237 -12.77 3.18 21.78
C ALA A 237 -14.19 2.74 22.17
N LEU A 238 -14.46 1.43 22.24
CA LEU A 238 -15.78 0.88 22.50
C LEU A 238 -16.20 1.15 23.95
N THR A 239 -17.37 1.76 24.12
CA THR A 239 -18.00 2.06 25.40
C THR A 239 -19.27 1.24 25.62
N TRP A 240 -19.74 1.15 26.85
CA TRP A 240 -21.00 0.43 27.13
C TRP A 240 -22.21 1.11 26.48
N ALA A 241 -22.17 2.42 26.25
CA ALA A 241 -23.21 3.15 25.54
C ALA A 241 -23.28 2.80 24.04
N ASP A 242 -22.24 2.17 23.48
CA ASP A 242 -22.22 1.70 22.11
C ASP A 242 -22.88 0.31 21.93
N VAL A 243 -23.30 -0.32 23.04
CA VAL A 243 -23.93 -1.63 23.05
C VAL A 243 -25.45 -1.47 23.14
N ASP A 244 -26.13 -1.79 22.04
CA ASP A 244 -27.59 -1.85 21.99
C ASP A 244 -28.03 -3.30 22.19
N TRP A 245 -28.36 -3.63 23.43
CA TRP A 245 -28.80 -4.98 23.83
C TRP A 245 -30.17 -5.34 23.28
N GLU A 246 -31.07 -4.36 23.16
CA GLU A 246 -32.46 -4.56 22.72
C GLU A 246 -32.49 -4.89 21.23
N ASN A 247 -31.84 -4.06 20.40
CA ASN A 247 -31.82 -4.26 18.95
C ASN A 247 -30.68 -5.18 18.48
N ARG A 248 -29.86 -5.69 19.41
CA ARG A 248 -28.68 -6.52 19.15
C ARG A 248 -27.72 -5.88 18.15
N ARG A 249 -27.27 -4.65 18.45
CA ARG A 249 -26.35 -3.87 17.60
C ARG A 249 -25.16 -3.36 18.39
N LEU A 250 -24.04 -3.15 17.69
CA LEU A 250 -22.85 -2.48 18.22
C LEU A 250 -22.49 -1.29 17.35
N VAL A 251 -22.29 -0.13 17.96
CA VAL A 251 -21.79 1.08 17.30
C VAL A 251 -20.26 1.09 17.38
N ILE A 252 -19.60 1.00 16.22
CA ILE A 252 -18.14 0.97 16.15
C ILE A 252 -17.61 2.28 15.58
N HIS A 253 -17.02 3.08 16.46
CA HIS A 253 -16.29 4.28 16.08
C HIS A 253 -15.03 3.92 15.29
N SER A 254 -14.77 4.66 14.22
CA SER A 254 -13.69 4.41 13.28
C SER A 254 -12.73 5.62 13.21
N PRO A 255 -11.86 5.82 14.23
CA PRO A 255 -10.96 6.98 14.29
C PRO A 255 -10.07 7.13 13.05
N LYS A 256 -9.76 6.02 12.35
CA LYS A 256 -8.94 6.09 11.14
C LYS A 256 -9.63 6.82 9.99
N THR A 257 -10.94 6.74 9.92
CA THR A 257 -11.76 7.25 8.81
C THR A 257 -12.65 8.42 9.20
N GLU A 258 -12.63 8.87 10.46
CA GLU A 258 -13.38 10.02 11.01
C GLU A 258 -13.30 11.31 10.17
N ARG A 259 -12.19 11.53 9.46
CA ARG A 259 -11.99 12.69 8.59
C ARG A 259 -12.76 12.61 7.26
N HIS A 260 -13.31 11.45 6.94
CA HIS A 260 -14.12 11.22 5.75
C HIS A 260 -15.58 11.29 6.19
N ASP A 261 -16.34 12.16 5.55
CA ASP A 261 -17.74 12.41 5.91
C ASP A 261 -18.55 11.11 5.90
N GLY A 262 -19.36 10.89 6.94
CA GLY A 262 -20.15 9.66 7.13
C GLY A 262 -19.35 8.37 7.44
N HIS A 263 -18.03 8.45 7.68
CA HIS A 263 -17.18 7.28 7.98
C HIS A 263 -16.53 7.33 9.37
N ASP A 264 -17.09 8.13 10.28
CA ASP A 264 -16.69 8.25 11.68
C ASP A 264 -17.13 7.06 12.53
N LYS A 265 -18.24 6.40 12.16
CA LYS A 265 -18.74 5.19 12.82
C LYS A 265 -19.45 4.25 11.86
N ARG A 266 -19.68 3.03 12.30
CA ARG A 266 -20.53 2.04 11.62
C ARG A 266 -21.29 1.22 12.64
N VAL A 267 -22.40 0.63 12.21
CA VAL A 267 -23.19 -0.27 13.07
C VAL A 267 -23.02 -1.69 12.57
N ILE A 268 -22.75 -2.63 13.49
CA ILE A 268 -22.69 -4.06 13.19
C ILE A 268 -23.73 -4.82 14.01
N PRO A 269 -24.19 -6.00 13.55
CA PRO A 269 -24.94 -6.90 14.38
C PRO A 269 -24.12 -7.33 15.62
N LEU A 270 -24.78 -7.43 16.78
CA LEU A 270 -24.25 -8.14 17.93
C LEU A 270 -24.35 -9.65 17.65
N PHE A 271 -23.35 -10.15 16.93
CA PHE A 271 -23.22 -11.56 16.57
C PHE A 271 -23.18 -12.43 17.84
N ALA A 272 -23.77 -13.62 17.77
CA ALA A 272 -23.89 -14.53 18.92
C ALA A 272 -22.53 -14.89 19.52
N GLU A 273 -21.50 -15.03 18.66
CA GLU A 273 -20.13 -15.33 19.04
C GLU A 273 -19.46 -14.20 19.86
N ILE A 274 -19.99 -12.98 19.81
CA ILE A 274 -19.54 -11.81 20.59
C ILE A 274 -20.34 -11.68 21.88
N GLU A 275 -21.64 -12.00 21.84
CA GLU A 275 -22.57 -11.75 22.94
C GLU A 275 -22.13 -12.43 24.25
N ALA A 276 -21.74 -13.70 24.21
CA ALA A 276 -21.34 -14.42 25.42
C ALA A 276 -20.07 -13.83 26.09
N PRO A 277 -18.95 -13.61 25.37
CA PRO A 277 -17.80 -12.90 25.94
C PRO A 277 -18.11 -11.47 26.40
N LEU A 278 -19.03 -10.77 25.72
CA LEU A 278 -19.42 -9.40 26.07
C LEU A 278 -20.17 -9.36 27.39
N ARG A 279 -21.10 -10.30 27.60
CA ARG A 279 -21.82 -10.46 28.88
C ARG A 279 -20.87 -10.82 30.01
N GLU A 280 -19.93 -11.74 29.79
CA GLU A 280 -18.93 -12.12 30.80
C GLU A 280 -18.11 -10.90 31.28
N VAL A 281 -17.72 -10.01 30.36
CA VAL A 281 -16.99 -8.78 30.71
C VAL A 281 -17.90 -7.75 31.36
N PHE A 282 -19.16 -7.64 30.93
CA PHE A 282 -20.14 -6.73 31.53
C PHE A 282 -20.43 -7.07 33.00
N GLU A 283 -20.64 -8.35 33.31
CA GLU A 283 -20.89 -8.84 34.68
C GLU A 283 -19.72 -8.57 35.63
N LYS A 284 -18.50 -8.51 35.09
CA LYS A 284 -17.27 -8.23 35.86
C LYS A 284 -16.91 -6.75 35.89
N ALA A 285 -17.60 -5.90 35.13
CA ALA A 285 -17.30 -4.49 35.05
C ALA A 285 -17.71 -3.80 36.35
N ALA A 286 -16.86 -2.88 36.83
CA ALA A 286 -17.24 -2.02 37.95
C ALA A 286 -18.43 -1.14 37.57
N GLU A 287 -19.29 -0.84 38.55
CA GLU A 287 -20.39 0.09 38.34
C GLU A 287 -19.87 1.44 37.83
N GLY A 288 -20.53 1.99 36.81
CA GLY A 288 -20.11 3.25 36.17
C GLY A 288 -18.86 3.14 35.28
N ALA A 289 -18.29 1.94 35.07
CA ALA A 289 -17.24 1.76 34.08
C ALA A 289 -17.73 2.25 32.71
N LEU A 290 -16.91 3.03 32.01
CA LEU A 290 -17.29 3.62 30.71
C LEU A 290 -16.92 2.70 29.53
N HIS A 291 -15.72 2.12 29.56
CA HIS A 291 -15.15 1.38 28.44
C HIS A 291 -15.42 -0.11 28.58
N VAL A 292 -15.67 -0.77 27.45
CA VAL A 292 -15.88 -2.23 27.39
C VAL A 292 -14.59 -2.99 27.68
N LEU A 293 -13.45 -2.49 27.20
CA LEU A 293 -12.12 -3.09 27.38
C LEU A 293 -11.12 -2.09 27.99
N PRO A 294 -11.26 -1.73 29.28
CA PRO A 294 -10.41 -0.74 29.94
C PRO A 294 -8.91 -1.08 29.86
N PHE A 295 -8.53 -2.36 29.86
CA PHE A 295 -7.12 -2.76 29.77
C PHE A 295 -6.41 -2.29 28.49
N LEU A 296 -7.14 -1.96 27.42
CA LEU A 296 -6.57 -1.43 26.18
C LEU A 296 -6.07 0.01 26.33
N ARG A 297 -6.53 0.77 27.33
CA ARG A 297 -6.12 2.17 27.54
C ARG A 297 -4.71 2.30 28.07
N THR A 298 -4.20 1.27 28.77
CA THR A 298 -2.86 1.25 29.36
C THR A 298 -1.87 0.42 28.54
N ARG A 299 -2.32 -0.17 27.42
CA ARG A 299 -1.52 -1.09 26.59
C ARG A 299 -1.22 -0.51 25.22
N THR A 300 -0.02 -0.80 24.73
CA THR A 300 0.36 -0.47 23.35
C THR A 300 -0.16 -1.54 22.39
N ALA A 301 -0.43 -1.18 21.13
CA ALA A 301 -0.81 -2.17 20.12
C ALA A 301 0.23 -3.29 19.96
N ALA A 302 1.51 -3.00 20.17
CA ALA A 302 2.59 -3.98 20.12
C ALA A 302 2.50 -5.03 21.24
N SER A 303 2.06 -4.64 22.45
CA SER A 303 1.95 -5.56 23.59
C SER A 303 0.81 -6.57 23.46
N LEU A 304 -0.08 -6.40 22.47
CA LEU A 304 -1.16 -7.34 22.16
C LEU A 304 -0.68 -8.58 21.40
N ARG A 305 0.50 -8.50 20.77
CA ARG A 305 1.03 -9.57 19.92
C ARG A 305 1.40 -10.82 20.71
N LYS A 306 2.31 -10.70 21.67
CA LYS A 306 2.89 -11.86 22.38
C LYS A 306 1.84 -12.74 23.08
N PRO A 307 0.82 -12.18 23.78
CA PRO A 307 -0.19 -13.03 24.42
C PRO A 307 -1.03 -13.82 23.42
N LEU A 308 -1.38 -13.22 22.28
CA LEU A 308 -2.11 -13.92 21.22
C LEU A 308 -1.25 -15.01 20.57
N GLU A 309 0.03 -14.75 20.29
CA GLU A 309 0.96 -15.77 19.80
C GLU A 309 1.06 -16.95 20.77
N LYS A 310 1.21 -16.66 22.08
CA LYS A 310 1.25 -17.68 23.13
C LYS A 310 -0.02 -18.52 23.15
N ALA A 311 -1.20 -17.90 23.01
CA ALA A 311 -2.48 -18.61 22.97
C ALA A 311 -2.61 -19.50 21.72
N ILE A 312 -2.14 -19.03 20.55
CA ILE A 312 -2.14 -19.81 19.30
C ILE A 312 -1.24 -21.05 19.45
N THR A 313 -0.03 -20.88 19.97
CA THR A 313 0.87 -22.01 20.22
C THR A 313 0.30 -22.98 21.26
N ALA A 314 -0.30 -22.46 22.35
CA ALA A 314 -0.95 -23.29 23.37
C ALA A 314 -2.20 -24.04 22.86
N ALA A 315 -2.77 -23.60 21.74
CA ALA A 315 -3.86 -24.29 21.04
C ALA A 315 -3.36 -25.37 20.05
N GLY A 316 -2.03 -25.60 19.97
CA GLY A 316 -1.43 -26.57 19.05
C GLY A 316 -1.35 -26.08 17.60
N LEU A 317 -1.46 -24.77 17.36
CA LEU A 317 -1.47 -24.18 16.03
C LEU A 317 -0.17 -23.42 15.73
N ASN A 318 0.15 -23.34 14.44
CA ASN A 318 1.23 -22.47 13.96
C ASN A 318 0.82 -21.00 14.06
N VAL A 319 1.74 -20.15 14.53
CA VAL A 319 1.48 -18.71 14.71
C VAL A 319 1.08 -18.06 13.39
N TRP A 320 -0.09 -17.41 13.37
CA TRP A 320 -0.61 -16.82 12.15
C TRP A 320 0.16 -15.55 11.76
N PRO A 321 0.43 -15.33 10.46
CA PRO A 321 0.88 -14.02 9.99
C PRO A 321 -0.23 -13.00 10.22
N ARG A 322 0.13 -11.72 10.38
CA ARG A 322 -0.82 -10.58 10.47
C ARG A 322 -2.01 -10.83 11.42
N LEU A 323 -1.78 -11.55 12.52
CA LEU A 323 -2.72 -11.96 13.59
C LEU A 323 -4.12 -11.31 13.51
N TRP A 324 -4.28 -10.10 14.04
CA TRP A 324 -5.56 -9.39 14.13
C TRP A 324 -6.22 -9.08 12.77
N HIS A 325 -5.41 -8.83 11.74
CA HIS A 325 -5.92 -8.54 10.41
C HIS A 325 -6.51 -9.78 9.74
N ASN A 326 -5.89 -10.94 9.94
CA ASN A 326 -6.37 -12.19 9.35
C ASN A 326 -7.64 -12.71 10.05
N LEU A 327 -7.83 -12.41 11.34
CA LEU A 327 -9.11 -12.63 12.04
C LEU A 327 -10.25 -11.87 11.35
N ARG A 328 -10.02 -10.58 11.09
CA ARG A 328 -10.98 -9.73 10.37
C ARG A 328 -11.20 -10.21 8.92
N ALA A 329 -10.13 -10.60 8.22
CA ALA A 329 -10.24 -11.14 6.86
C ALA A 329 -11.08 -12.41 6.79
N SER A 330 -10.85 -13.33 7.72
CA SER A 330 -11.63 -14.56 7.83
C SER A 330 -13.11 -14.26 8.03
N ARG A 331 -13.45 -13.27 8.88
CA ARG A 331 -14.85 -12.86 9.07
C ARG A 331 -15.48 -12.27 7.82
N GLN A 332 -14.73 -11.46 7.07
CA GLN A 332 -15.22 -10.88 5.84
C GLN A 332 -15.58 -11.96 4.83
N THR A 333 -14.67 -12.92 4.60
CA THR A 333 -14.93 -14.08 3.71
C THR A 333 -16.22 -14.81 4.11
N GLU A 334 -16.38 -15.15 5.40
CA GLU A 334 -17.56 -15.86 5.90
C GLU A 334 -18.88 -15.09 5.78
N LEU A 335 -18.83 -13.76 5.86
CA LEU A 335 -20.02 -12.94 5.73
C LEU A 335 -20.39 -12.73 4.26
N GLU A 336 -19.42 -12.58 3.36
CA GLU A 336 -19.66 -12.42 1.92
C GLU A 336 -20.22 -13.69 1.26
N GLU A 337 -20.04 -14.86 1.87
CA GLU A 337 -20.76 -16.07 1.48
C GLU A 337 -22.26 -16.04 1.77
N ARG A 338 -22.67 -15.26 2.78
CA ARG A 338 -24.04 -15.28 3.33
C ARG A 338 -24.82 -14.00 3.03
N HIS A 339 -24.12 -12.93 2.70
CA HIS A 339 -24.70 -11.60 2.54
C HIS A 339 -24.06 -10.86 1.35
N PRO A 340 -24.81 -9.96 0.69
CA PRO A 340 -24.26 -9.15 -0.39
C PRO A 340 -23.03 -8.33 0.05
N SER A 341 -22.05 -8.18 -0.85
CA SER A 341 -20.76 -7.53 -0.54
C SER A 341 -20.93 -6.11 0.02
N HIS A 342 -21.85 -5.29 -0.53
CA HIS A 342 -22.12 -3.93 -0.02
C HIS A 342 -22.58 -3.93 1.45
N VAL A 343 -23.38 -4.91 1.89
CA VAL A 343 -23.84 -5.05 3.29
C VAL A 343 -22.64 -5.35 4.19
N VAL A 344 -21.83 -6.33 3.80
CA VAL A 344 -20.65 -6.75 4.57
C VAL A 344 -19.62 -5.63 4.64
N CYS A 345 -19.40 -4.93 3.53
CA CYS A 345 -18.50 -3.78 3.44
C CYS A 345 -18.96 -2.63 4.34
N THR A 346 -20.26 -2.36 4.42
CA THR A 346 -20.83 -1.39 5.38
C THR A 346 -20.58 -1.82 6.83
N TRP A 347 -20.83 -3.09 7.18
CA TRP A 347 -20.58 -3.60 8.54
C TRP A 347 -19.11 -3.62 8.91
N LEU A 348 -18.21 -3.92 7.98
CA LEU A 348 -16.79 -3.99 8.28
C LEU A 348 -16.12 -2.62 8.11
N GLY A 349 -16.72 -1.68 7.38
CA GLY A 349 -16.15 -0.34 7.14
C GLY A 349 -14.99 -0.38 6.16
N ASN A 350 -15.19 -1.01 5.00
CA ASN A 350 -14.30 -0.96 3.83
C ASN A 350 -15.11 -0.83 2.54
N SER A 351 -14.44 -0.63 1.40
CA SER A 351 -15.06 -0.70 0.08
C SER A 351 -14.96 -2.11 -0.50
N GLU A 352 -15.82 -2.45 -1.45
CA GLU A 352 -15.78 -3.74 -2.16
C GLU A 352 -14.45 -3.96 -2.90
N SER A 353 -13.86 -2.89 -3.44
CA SER A 353 -12.53 -2.95 -4.06
C SER A 353 -11.43 -3.33 -3.05
N VAL A 354 -11.51 -2.80 -1.83
CA VAL A 354 -10.60 -3.13 -0.73
C VAL A 354 -10.87 -4.54 -0.21
N ALA A 355 -12.13 -4.97 -0.15
CA ALA A 355 -12.52 -6.33 0.21
C ALA A 355 -11.87 -7.37 -0.72
N ARG A 356 -12.05 -7.19 -2.03
CA ARG A 356 -11.51 -8.06 -3.08
C ARG A 356 -9.98 -8.13 -3.08
N ALA A 357 -9.32 -7.00 -2.85
CA ALA A 357 -7.85 -6.93 -2.88
C ALA A 357 -7.17 -7.46 -1.61
N HIS A 358 -7.85 -7.47 -0.46
CA HIS A 358 -7.17 -7.66 0.83
C HIS A 358 -7.80 -8.69 1.78
N TYR A 359 -9.09 -8.97 1.65
CA TYR A 359 -9.83 -9.72 2.66
C TYR A 359 -10.46 -11.02 2.15
N LEU A 360 -10.98 -11.03 0.92
CA LEU A 360 -11.55 -12.25 0.33
C LEU A 360 -10.46 -13.29 0.08
N GLN A 361 -10.71 -14.52 0.54
CA GLN A 361 -9.80 -15.65 0.44
C GLN A 361 -10.53 -16.85 -0.15
N VAL A 362 -9.87 -17.59 -1.02
CA VAL A 362 -10.34 -18.89 -1.50
C VAL A 362 -9.94 -19.95 -0.47
N ARG A 363 -10.86 -20.81 -0.09
CA ARG A 363 -10.65 -21.89 0.87
C ARG A 363 -10.84 -23.24 0.20
N ASP A 364 -10.27 -24.28 0.78
CA ASP A 364 -10.43 -25.66 0.29
C ASP A 364 -11.91 -26.05 0.21
N SER A 365 -12.70 -25.66 1.23
CA SER A 365 -14.15 -25.88 1.26
C SER A 365 -14.91 -25.20 0.11
N ASP A 366 -14.35 -24.16 -0.52
CA ASP A 366 -15.00 -23.51 -1.67
C ASP A 366 -14.90 -24.37 -2.93
N TYR A 367 -13.83 -25.15 -3.07
CA TYR A 367 -13.71 -26.17 -4.13
C TYR A 367 -14.73 -27.29 -3.88
N ASP A 368 -14.82 -27.80 -2.65
CA ASP A 368 -15.78 -28.85 -2.29
C ASP A 368 -17.22 -28.41 -2.56
N LYS A 369 -17.60 -27.21 -2.09
CA LYS A 369 -18.93 -26.63 -2.34
C LYS A 369 -19.23 -26.43 -3.82
N ALA A 370 -18.23 -26.02 -4.62
CA ALA A 370 -18.41 -25.85 -6.05
C ALA A 370 -18.76 -27.19 -6.72
N LEU A 371 -18.12 -28.28 -6.31
CA LEU A 371 -18.40 -29.63 -6.79
C LEU A 371 -19.76 -30.14 -6.29
N GLU A 372 -20.10 -29.93 -5.02
CA GLU A 372 -21.40 -30.31 -4.45
C GLU A 372 -22.58 -29.61 -5.16
N ASN A 373 -22.42 -28.33 -5.54
CA ASN A 373 -23.43 -27.59 -6.27
C ASN A 373 -23.69 -28.16 -7.67
N VAL A 374 -22.64 -28.63 -8.36
CA VAL A 374 -22.78 -29.33 -9.65
C VAL A 374 -23.53 -30.65 -9.46
N VAL A 375 -23.21 -31.41 -8.41
CA VAL A 375 -23.90 -32.67 -8.09
C VAL A 375 -25.38 -32.40 -7.77
N ARG A 376 -25.69 -31.41 -6.93
CA ARG A 376 -27.09 -31.03 -6.62
C ARG A 376 -27.88 -30.57 -7.85
N GLN A 377 -27.28 -29.76 -8.72
CA GLN A 377 -27.92 -29.33 -9.97
C GLN A 377 -28.19 -30.52 -10.89
N THR A 378 -27.24 -31.45 -11.01
CA THR A 378 -27.38 -32.67 -11.81
C THR A 378 -28.48 -33.57 -11.25
N VAL A 379 -28.51 -33.81 -9.93
CA VAL A 379 -29.57 -34.61 -9.28
C VAL A 379 -30.94 -33.96 -9.46
N ARG A 380 -31.02 -32.62 -9.38
CA ARG A 380 -32.28 -31.88 -9.59
C ARG A 380 -32.75 -31.96 -11.05
N ALA A 381 -31.83 -31.88 -12.02
CA ALA A 381 -32.15 -32.07 -13.44
C ALA A 381 -32.67 -33.50 -13.71
N VAL A 382 -31.97 -34.53 -13.22
CA VAL A 382 -32.39 -35.93 -13.35
C VAL A 382 -33.74 -36.20 -12.68
N ALA A 383 -33.99 -35.61 -11.50
CA ALA A 383 -35.28 -35.73 -10.82
C ALA A 383 -36.42 -35.02 -11.59
N THR A 384 -36.13 -33.91 -12.26
CA THR A 384 -37.10 -33.17 -13.09
C THR A 384 -37.41 -33.95 -14.38
N ASP A 385 -36.39 -34.53 -15.01
CA ASP A 385 -36.57 -35.40 -16.18
C ASP A 385 -37.35 -36.68 -15.83
N ALA A 386 -37.08 -37.29 -14.67
CA ALA A 386 -37.84 -38.43 -14.19
C ALA A 386 -39.31 -38.10 -13.83
N ALA A 387 -39.58 -36.89 -13.32
CA ALA A 387 -40.93 -36.41 -13.05
C ALA A 387 -41.71 -36.13 -14.34
N ASN A 388 -41.06 -35.53 -15.35
CA ASN A 388 -41.65 -35.29 -16.66
C ASN A 388 -41.93 -36.59 -17.42
N ALA A 389 -41.03 -37.57 -17.33
CA ALA A 389 -41.24 -38.91 -17.91
C ALA A 389 -42.45 -39.64 -17.30
N ARG A 390 -42.73 -39.44 -16.01
CA ARG A 390 -43.90 -40.02 -15.32
C ARG A 390 -45.23 -39.33 -15.64
N GLN A 391 -45.21 -38.10 -16.13
CA GLN A 391 -46.41 -37.37 -16.56
C GLN A 391 -46.74 -37.57 -18.06
N GLY A 392 -45.84 -38.19 -18.82
CA GLY A 392 -45.99 -38.44 -20.26
C GLY A 392 -46.53 -39.82 -20.64
N GLU A 393 -46.84 -40.71 -19.69
CA GLU A 393 -47.42 -42.03 -20.00
C GLU A 393 -48.95 -41.95 -20.13
N GLY A 394 -49.38 -41.35 -21.25
CA GLY A 394 -50.67 -41.59 -21.87
C GLY A 394 -50.45 -42.25 -23.23
N ASP A 395 -50.67 -43.57 -23.27
CA ASP A 395 -51.05 -44.39 -24.42
C ASP A 395 -50.13 -44.38 -25.67
N ASP A 396 -48.96 -45.04 -25.62
CA ASP A 396 -48.47 -45.91 -26.74
C ASP A 396 -47.22 -46.78 -26.38
N SER A 397 -47.13 -47.27 -25.14
CA SER A 397 -45.89 -47.86 -24.61
C SER A 397 -45.86 -49.38 -24.66
N ARG A 398 -45.99 -50.00 -25.84
CA ARG A 398 -45.59 -51.42 -26.02
C ARG A 398 -44.73 -51.75 -27.24
N GLU A 399 -44.49 -50.82 -28.17
CA GLU A 399 -43.70 -51.13 -29.38
C GLU A 399 -42.29 -50.48 -29.46
N LEU A 400 -41.97 -49.51 -28.59
CA LEU A 400 -40.69 -48.79 -28.63
C LEU A 400 -39.61 -49.32 -27.67
N ALA A 401 -39.96 -50.20 -26.73
CA ALA A 401 -39.02 -50.76 -25.75
C ALA A 401 -38.00 -51.76 -26.36
N ASN A 402 -38.32 -52.39 -27.49
CA ASN A 402 -37.43 -53.38 -28.14
C ASN A 402 -36.42 -52.79 -29.15
N LYS A 403 -36.49 -51.49 -29.48
CA LYS A 403 -35.57 -50.86 -30.46
C LYS A 403 -34.38 -50.13 -29.85
N ARG A 404 -34.39 -49.83 -28.54
CA ARG A 404 -33.27 -49.11 -27.86
C ARG A 404 -32.23 -50.01 -27.19
N GLN A 405 -32.47 -51.32 -27.09
CA GLN A 405 -31.48 -52.27 -26.58
C GLN A 405 -30.38 -52.67 -27.59
N LYS A 406 -30.43 -52.16 -28.83
CA LYS A 406 -29.50 -52.52 -29.91
C LYS A 406 -28.51 -51.43 -30.35
N THR A 407 -28.45 -50.29 -29.66
CA THR A 407 -27.47 -49.21 -29.95
C THR A 407 -26.46 -48.97 -28.83
N LEU A 408 -26.28 -49.93 -27.91
CA LEU A 408 -25.26 -49.89 -26.85
C LEU A 408 -24.16 -50.95 -27.02
N SER A 409 -24.02 -51.51 -28.22
CA SER A 409 -22.93 -52.42 -28.56
C SER A 409 -22.40 -52.06 -29.95
N THR A 410 -21.56 -51.02 -30.04
CA THR A 410 -20.47 -50.85 -31.02
C THR A 410 -19.94 -49.41 -30.96
N ALA A 411 -18.98 -49.19 -30.08
CA ALA A 411 -18.01 -48.12 -30.21
C ALA A 411 -16.69 -48.61 -29.60
N THR A 412 -16.11 -49.62 -30.24
CA THR A 412 -14.68 -49.92 -30.14
C THR A 412 -13.93 -48.78 -30.83
N GLY A 413 -13.36 -47.88 -30.02
CA GLY A 413 -12.37 -46.89 -30.45
C GLY A 413 -11.32 -46.81 -29.35
N GLU A 414 -10.10 -47.20 -29.68
CA GLU A 414 -8.94 -47.21 -28.79
C GLU A 414 -8.74 -45.85 -28.12
N THR A 415 -8.99 -45.79 -26.81
CA THR A 415 -8.53 -44.69 -25.97
C THR A 415 -7.38 -45.19 -25.11
N SER A 416 -6.19 -44.66 -25.40
CA SER A 416 -5.00 -44.72 -24.57
C SER A 416 -5.36 -44.69 -23.08
N LYS A 417 -4.99 -45.77 -22.38
CA LYS A 417 -5.25 -45.97 -20.96
C LYS A 417 -4.29 -45.11 -20.14
N TRP A 418 -4.52 -43.80 -20.07
CA TRP A 418 -3.95 -42.99 -19.00
C TRP A 418 -4.80 -43.23 -17.75
N ALA A 419 -4.22 -43.90 -16.75
CA ALA A 419 -4.85 -44.01 -15.44
C ALA A 419 -5.07 -42.58 -14.90
N TRP A 420 -6.33 -42.23 -14.62
CA TRP A 420 -6.74 -40.89 -14.21
C TRP A 420 -6.04 -40.39 -12.94
N GLU A 421 -5.43 -41.31 -12.17
CA GLU A 421 -4.69 -41.01 -10.94
C GLU A 421 -3.24 -40.51 -11.18
N ASP A 422 -2.66 -40.69 -12.38
CA ASP A 422 -1.25 -40.35 -12.68
C ASP A 422 -1.06 -38.96 -13.32
N SER A 423 -2.13 -38.21 -13.62
CA SER A 423 -2.03 -36.87 -14.25
C SER A 423 -1.60 -35.75 -13.30
N ASN A 424 -1.45 -36.04 -12.00
CA ASN A 424 -0.96 -35.08 -11.02
C ASN A 424 0.57 -35.10 -10.97
N LEU A 425 1.23 -34.42 -11.91
CA LEU A 425 2.64 -34.07 -11.76
C LEU A 425 2.82 -33.19 -10.52
N ARG A 426 3.18 -33.80 -9.39
CA ARG A 426 3.62 -33.04 -8.21
C ARG A 426 4.87 -32.26 -8.59
N PRO A 427 4.98 -30.96 -8.28
CA PRO A 427 6.22 -30.24 -8.49
C PRO A 427 7.33 -30.91 -7.68
N HIS A 428 8.38 -31.37 -8.37
CA HIS A 428 9.57 -31.94 -7.78
C HIS A 428 10.16 -30.95 -6.77
N PRO A 429 10.50 -31.34 -5.53
CA PRO A 429 11.18 -30.43 -4.62
C PRO A 429 12.54 -30.07 -5.24
N TYR A 430 12.82 -28.77 -5.34
CA TYR A 430 14.14 -28.25 -5.67
C TYR A 430 15.16 -28.86 -4.69
N GLN A 431 15.97 -29.80 -5.17
CA GLN A 431 17.17 -30.23 -4.46
C GLN A 431 18.17 -29.07 -4.52
N THR A 432 18.43 -28.47 -3.36
CA THR A 432 19.55 -27.55 -3.17
C THR A 432 20.85 -28.33 -3.37
N GLY A 433 21.55 -28.09 -4.48
CA GLY A 433 22.85 -28.67 -4.75
C GLY A 433 23.88 -28.27 -3.68
N ARG A 434 24.51 -29.27 -3.04
CA ARG A 434 25.83 -29.13 -2.42
C ARG A 434 26.88 -29.27 -3.52
N PRO A 435 27.93 -28.42 -3.58
CA PRO A 435 29.05 -28.66 -4.46
C PRO A 435 29.92 -29.81 -3.93
N LEU A 436 30.18 -30.78 -4.80
CA LEU A 436 31.19 -31.82 -4.60
C LEU A 436 32.59 -31.18 -4.67
N ILE A 437 33.34 -31.35 -3.59
CA ILE A 437 34.79 -31.17 -3.55
C ILE A 437 35.39 -32.35 -4.31
N LEU A 438 36.11 -32.07 -5.41
CA LEU A 438 37.00 -33.04 -6.03
C LEU A 438 38.37 -32.94 -5.36
N SER A 439 38.90 -34.13 -5.08
CA SER A 439 40.22 -34.47 -4.53
C SER A 439 41.40 -33.79 -5.18
#